data_AF-O67426-F1
#
_entry.id   AF-O67426-F1
#
_cell.length_a   1.000
_cell.length_b   1.000
_cell.length_c   1.000
_cell.angle_alpha   90.00
_cell.angle_beta   90.00
_cell.angle_gamma   90.00
#
_symmetry.space_group_name_H-M   'P 1'
#
loop_
_entity.id
_entity.type
_entity.pdbx_description
1 polymer ?
#
loop_
_entity_poly.entity_id
_entity_poly.type
_entity_poly.pdbx_seq_one_letter_code
_entity_poly.pdbx_strand_id
1 'polypeptide(L)'
;MGKLLYFKRWNVVQGYSKQGRYKGRKRRNVLKKGFTLIEVLVALLVFIIGVGSIFYVFSKFSDLMRNRFVITCVTEAAYYALDACAAGAAPPGSLTCGNITVDISVSGCEPSPGACRNVSVTASYNTISFSLTTKKCDLGASP
;
A
#
# COMPACT_ATOMS: atom_id res chain seq x y z
N MET A 1 7.34 -2.50 -47.63
CA MET A 1 8.67 -2.52 -47.00
C MET A 1 8.48 -2.19 -45.52
N GLY A 2 8.73 -3.00 -44.50
CA GLY A 2 9.14 -4.38 -44.32
C GLY A 2 9.27 -4.65 -42.80
N LYS A 3 8.81 -5.84 -42.35
CA LYS A 3 9.15 -6.59 -41.09
C LYS A 3 8.82 -5.89 -39.76
N LEU A 4 7.76 -6.20 -39.00
CA LEU A 4 7.27 -7.45 -38.39
C LEU A 4 8.32 -8.21 -37.55
N LEU A 5 7.91 -8.57 -36.30
CA LEU A 5 8.32 -9.71 -35.43
C LEU A 5 9.10 -9.37 -34.14
N TYR A 6 8.89 -9.99 -32.96
CA TYR A 6 8.06 -11.14 -32.54
C TYR A 6 7.75 -11.10 -31.03
N PHE A 7 6.53 -11.53 -30.69
CA PHE A 7 6.05 -12.01 -29.38
C PHE A 7 6.84 -13.25 -28.95
N LYS A 8 7.35 -13.32 -27.71
CA LYS A 8 8.02 -14.53 -27.17
C LYS A 8 7.08 -15.27 -26.23
N ARG A 9 6.25 -16.14 -26.82
CA ARG A 9 5.46 -17.21 -26.17
C ARG A 9 6.32 -18.47 -26.19
N TRP A 10 6.71 -19.01 -25.03
CA TRP A 10 7.36 -20.32 -24.97
C TRP A 10 6.34 -21.39 -24.59
N ASN A 11 5.91 -22.10 -25.62
CA ASN A 11 5.18 -23.35 -25.52
C ASN A 11 6.16 -24.49 -25.24
N VAL A 12 5.67 -25.38 -24.38
CA VAL A 12 6.10 -26.74 -24.10
C VAL A 12 6.46 -27.50 -25.38
N VAL A 13 7.64 -28.13 -25.40
CA VAL A 13 8.01 -29.15 -26.38
C VAL A 13 8.09 -30.49 -25.66
N GLN A 14 7.19 -31.41 -26.02
CA GLN A 14 7.35 -32.84 -25.78
C GLN A 14 8.38 -33.41 -26.77
N GLY A 15 9.30 -34.25 -26.28
CA GLY A 15 10.19 -35.08 -27.10
C GLY A 15 10.30 -36.47 -26.49
N TYR A 16 9.85 -37.48 -27.24
CA TYR A 16 9.90 -38.91 -26.88
C TYR A 16 11.23 -39.57 -27.27
N SER A 17 11.62 -40.54 -26.44
CA SER A 17 12.24 -41.85 -26.76
C SER A 17 13.68 -41.93 -27.30
N LYS A 18 14.58 -42.46 -26.46
CA LYS A 18 15.48 -43.56 -26.84
C LYS A 18 15.57 -44.60 -25.72
N GLN A 19 15.23 -45.85 -26.05
CA GLN A 19 15.45 -47.05 -25.25
C GLN A 19 16.96 -47.34 -25.09
N GLY A 20 17.36 -47.88 -23.93
CA GLY A 20 18.68 -48.51 -23.80
C GLY A 20 19.07 -48.91 -22.38
N ARG A 21 19.15 -50.22 -22.14
CA ARG A 21 19.75 -50.96 -21.01
C ARG A 21 18.95 -51.08 -19.70
N TYR A 22 18.32 -52.25 -19.60
CA TYR A 22 17.91 -52.91 -18.36
C TYR A 22 19.12 -53.13 -17.44
N LYS A 23 19.42 -52.16 -16.57
CA LYS A 23 20.10 -52.46 -15.31
C LYS A 23 19.04 -52.82 -14.29
N GLY A 24 19.17 -54.01 -13.71
CA GLY A 24 18.29 -54.55 -12.67
C GLY A 24 18.13 -53.57 -11.51
N ARG A 25 17.13 -52.70 -11.61
CA ARG A 25 16.67 -51.88 -10.50
C ARG A 25 15.86 -52.83 -9.64
N LYS A 26 16.43 -53.24 -8.51
CA LYS A 26 15.71 -53.86 -7.39
C LYS A 26 14.33 -53.19 -7.35
N ARG A 27 13.26 -53.92 -7.70
CA ARG A 27 11.89 -53.45 -7.47
C ARG A 27 11.80 -53.33 -5.95
N ARG A 28 12.13 -52.16 -5.41
CA ARG A 28 11.45 -51.71 -4.21
C ARG A 28 10.01 -51.74 -4.64
N ASN A 29 9.27 -52.71 -4.15
CA ASN A 29 7.82 -52.63 -4.10
C ASN A 29 7.57 -51.29 -3.42
N VAL A 30 7.37 -50.23 -4.20
CA VAL A 30 6.68 -49.05 -3.70
C VAL A 30 5.30 -49.63 -3.46
N LEU A 31 5.12 -50.13 -2.24
CA LEU A 31 3.84 -50.49 -1.71
C LEU A 31 3.00 -49.25 -2.02
N LYS A 32 2.07 -49.37 -2.98
CA LYS A 32 1.13 -48.29 -3.25
C LYS A 32 0.25 -48.23 -2.02
N LYS A 33 0.75 -47.61 -0.96
CA LYS A 33 0.03 -47.31 0.25
C LYS A 33 -1.00 -46.29 -0.23
N GLY A 34 -2.19 -46.78 -0.53
CA GLY A 34 -3.31 -45.91 -0.88
C GLY A 34 -3.46 -44.91 0.25
N PHE A 35 -3.71 -43.65 -0.10
CA PHE A 35 -4.03 -42.64 0.89
C PHE A 35 -5.22 -43.17 1.70
N THR A 36 -5.02 -43.30 3.01
CA THR A 36 -6.11 -43.69 3.89
C THR A 36 -7.08 -42.52 3.98
N LEU A 37 -8.39 -42.81 4.07
CA LEU A 37 -9.43 -41.76 4.08
C LEU A 37 -9.23 -40.77 5.23
N ILE A 38 -8.68 -41.24 6.35
CA ILE A 38 -8.32 -40.42 7.51
C ILE A 38 -7.17 -39.44 7.22
N GLU A 39 -6.15 -39.86 6.46
CA GLU A 39 -4.99 -39.02 6.14
C GLU A 39 -5.38 -37.86 5.23
N VAL A 40 -6.29 -38.11 4.28
CA VAL A 40 -6.87 -37.06 3.42
C VAL A 40 -7.70 -36.08 4.25
N LEU A 41 -8.46 -36.58 5.22
CA LEU A 41 -9.30 -35.75 6.09
C LEU A 41 -8.46 -34.83 6.99
N VAL A 42 -7.38 -35.35 7.57
CA VAL A 42 -6.43 -34.55 8.36
C VAL A 42 -5.70 -33.52 7.48
N ALA A 43 -5.25 -33.91 6.28
CA ALA A 43 -4.58 -33.00 5.36
C ALA A 43 -5.49 -31.84 4.92
N LEU A 44 -6.78 -32.12 4.67
CA LEU A 44 -7.78 -31.10 4.32
C LEU A 44 -7.99 -30.10 5.47
N LEU A 45 -8.06 -30.60 6.70
CA LEU A 45 -8.21 -29.76 7.90
C LEU A 45 -7.04 -28.78 8.06
N VAL A 46 -5.81 -29.29 7.91
CA VAL A 46 -4.61 -28.45 8.00
C VAL A 46 -4.55 -27.45 6.84
N PHE A 47 -4.98 -27.85 5.64
CA PHE A 47 -5.03 -26.96 4.48
C PHE A 47 -5.99 -25.78 4.69
N ILE A 48 -7.18 -26.03 5.23
CA ILE A 48 -8.16 -24.97 5.52
C ILE A 48 -7.61 -23.98 6.54
N ILE A 49 -7.00 -24.47 7.62
CA ILE A 49 -6.39 -23.61 8.65
C ILE A 49 -5.22 -22.82 8.05
N GLY A 50 -4.37 -23.47 7.26
CA GLY A 50 -3.24 -22.83 6.59
C GLY A 50 -3.69 -21.70 5.68
N VAL A 51 -4.60 -21.97 4.75
CA VAL A 51 -5.13 -20.97 3.83
C VAL A 51 -5.89 -19.86 4.57
N GLY A 52 -6.71 -20.21 5.56
CA GLY A 52 -7.45 -19.24 6.38
C GLY A 52 -6.54 -18.29 7.13
N SER A 53 -5.43 -18.78 7.70
CA SER A 53 -4.46 -17.95 8.40
C SER A 53 -3.78 -16.94 7.46
N ILE A 54 -3.48 -17.36 6.23
CA ILE A 54 -2.88 -16.50 5.20
C ILE A 54 -3.85 -15.37 4.84
N PHE A 55 -5.12 -15.68 4.54
CA PHE A 55 -6.15 -14.68 4.25
C PHE A 55 -6.35 -13.68 5.41
N TYR A 56 -6.28 -14.16 6.66
CA TYR A 56 -6.38 -13.31 7.83
C TYR A 56 -5.23 -12.28 7.88
N VAL A 57 -3.98 -12.72 7.67
CA VAL A 57 -2.82 -11.81 7.66
C VAL A 57 -2.91 -10.80 6.52
N PHE A 58 -3.30 -11.23 5.32
CA PHE A 58 -3.51 -10.31 4.18
C PHE A 58 -4.56 -9.25 4.47
N SER A 59 -5.66 -9.62 5.12
CA SER A 59 -6.73 -8.67 5.48
C SER A 59 -6.20 -7.61 6.45
N LYS A 60 -5.47 -8.02 7.48
CA LYS A 60 -4.86 -7.09 8.45
C LYS A 60 -3.81 -6.19 7.82
N PHE A 61 -3.02 -6.72 6.89
CA PHE A 61 -2.05 -5.92 6.15
C PHE A 61 -2.75 -4.84 5.30
N SER A 62 -3.86 -5.18 4.64
CA SER A 62 -4.67 -4.22 3.88
C SER A 62 -5.20 -3.09 4.76
N ASP A 63 -5.74 -3.42 5.95
CA ASP A 63 -6.22 -2.42 6.90
C ASP A 63 -5.09 -1.48 7.35
N LEU A 64 -3.91 -2.05 7.65
CA LEU A 64 -2.76 -1.29 8.10
C LEU A 64 -2.23 -0.34 7.01
N MET A 65 -2.18 -0.81 5.76
CA MET A 65 -1.77 0.01 4.61
C MET A 65 -2.75 1.15 4.37
N ARG A 66 -4.06 0.89 4.48
CA ARG A 66 -5.09 1.93 4.32
C ARG A 66 -4.98 2.98 5.42
N ASN A 67 -4.80 2.57 6.67
CA ASN A 67 -4.61 3.50 7.79
C ASN A 67 -3.35 4.35 7.61
N ARG A 68 -2.24 3.73 7.19
CA ARG A 68 -1.00 4.46 6.93
C ARG A 68 -1.16 5.48 5.81
N PHE A 69 -1.83 5.11 4.72
CA PHE A 69 -2.13 6.03 3.61
C PHE A 69 -2.96 7.23 4.08
N VAL A 70 -4.00 7.00 4.89
CA VAL A 70 -4.83 8.08 5.45
C VAL A 70 -3.99 9.03 6.31
N ILE A 71 -3.17 8.48 7.22
CA ILE A 71 -2.32 9.30 8.09
C ILE A 71 -1.36 10.15 7.25
N THR A 72 -0.68 9.54 6.27
CA THR A 72 0.23 10.26 5.37
C THR A 72 -0.49 11.39 4.63
N CYS A 73 -1.65 11.11 4.04
CA CYS A 73 -2.43 12.14 3.34
C CYS A 73 -2.85 13.28 4.27
N VAL A 74 -3.35 12.98 5.48
CA VAL A 74 -3.75 14.00 6.46
C VAL A 74 -2.55 14.85 6.88
N THR A 75 -1.37 14.25 7.07
CA THR A 75 -0.15 15.01 7.40
C THR A 75 0.31 15.89 6.24
N GLU A 76 0.32 15.37 5.00
CA GLU A 76 0.70 16.13 3.81
C GLU A 76 -0.26 17.30 3.57
N ALA A 77 -1.56 17.09 3.77
CA ALA A 77 -2.57 18.14 3.72
C ALA A 77 -2.28 19.28 4.69
N ALA A 78 -1.93 18.95 5.93
CA ALA A 78 -1.58 19.95 6.94
C ALA A 78 -0.31 20.73 6.58
N TYR A 79 0.74 20.03 6.11
CA TYR A 79 1.98 20.69 5.67
C TYR A 79 1.78 21.57 4.44
N TYR A 80 1.00 21.11 3.46
CA TYR A 80 0.71 21.88 2.26
C TYR A 80 -0.04 23.18 2.57
N ALA A 81 -1.04 23.11 3.46
CA ALA A 81 -1.75 24.30 3.90
C ALA A 81 -0.87 25.25 4.72
N LEU A 82 0.07 24.72 5.50
CA LEU A 82 1.04 25.51 6.22
C LEU A 82 2.03 26.21 5.27
N ASP A 83 2.49 25.52 4.24
CA ASP A 83 3.41 26.08 3.24
C ASP A 83 2.73 27.15 2.38
N ALA A 84 1.49 26.90 1.94
CA ALA A 84 0.66 27.91 1.29
C ALA A 84 0.53 29.16 2.18
N CYS A 85 0.30 28.94 3.48
CA CYS A 85 0.22 30.01 4.45
C CYS A 85 1.55 30.78 4.62
N ALA A 86 2.68 30.08 4.65
CA ALA A 86 4.01 30.68 4.74
C ALA A 86 4.36 31.49 3.49
N ALA A 87 3.94 31.02 2.31
CA ALA A 87 4.08 31.72 1.03
C ALA A 87 3.14 32.93 0.87
N GLY A 88 2.22 33.16 1.82
CA GLY A 88 1.24 34.25 1.74
C GLY A 88 0.07 33.96 0.79
N ALA A 89 -0.09 32.71 0.36
CA ALA A 89 -1.25 32.26 -0.40
C ALA A 89 -2.39 31.83 0.53
N ALA A 90 -3.62 31.93 0.04
CA ALA A 90 -4.78 31.42 0.78
C ALA A 90 -4.67 29.88 0.91
N PRO A 91 -4.74 29.32 2.12
CA PRO A 91 -4.65 27.89 2.30
C PRO A 91 -5.88 27.19 1.67
N PRO A 92 -5.69 26.00 1.07
CA PRO A 92 -6.79 25.21 0.54
C PRO A 92 -7.68 24.70 1.69
N GLY A 93 -9.00 24.75 1.51
CA GLY A 93 -9.95 24.20 2.49
C GLY A 93 -10.08 22.67 2.48
N SER A 94 -9.57 22.02 1.43
CA SER A 94 -9.51 20.56 1.34
C SER A 94 -8.39 20.11 0.41
N LEU A 95 -7.88 18.89 0.61
CA LEU A 95 -6.92 18.24 -0.27
C LEU A 95 -7.40 16.83 -0.61
N THR A 96 -7.33 16.45 -1.89
CA THR A 96 -7.69 15.10 -2.33
C THR A 96 -6.43 14.26 -2.58
N CYS A 97 -6.27 13.16 -1.84
CA CYS A 97 -5.23 12.16 -2.08
C CYS A 97 -5.86 10.87 -2.61
N GLY A 98 -5.76 10.62 -3.91
CA GLY A 98 -6.41 9.47 -4.55
C GLY A 98 -7.93 9.55 -4.42
N ASN A 99 -8.54 8.60 -3.70
CA ASN A 99 -9.99 8.54 -3.48
C ASN A 99 -10.44 9.13 -2.13
N ILE A 100 -9.56 9.87 -1.44
CA ILE A 100 -9.81 10.42 -0.11
C ILE A 100 -9.73 11.94 -0.17
N THR A 101 -10.76 12.63 0.30
CA THR A 101 -10.77 14.09 0.46
C THR A 101 -10.62 14.43 1.94
N VAL A 102 -9.53 15.11 2.28
CA VAL A 102 -9.21 15.57 3.63
C VAL A 102 -9.65 17.01 3.78
N ASP A 103 -10.36 17.31 4.86
CA ASP A 103 -10.77 18.66 5.21
C ASP A 103 -9.64 19.37 5.96
N ILE A 104 -9.39 20.62 5.59
CA ILE A 104 -8.32 21.43 6.15
C ILE A 104 -8.92 22.69 6.76
N SER A 105 -8.62 22.92 8.03
CA SER A 105 -8.95 24.15 8.75
C SER A 105 -7.67 24.86 9.16
N VAL A 106 -7.52 26.11 8.74
CA VAL A 106 -6.36 26.94 9.06
C VAL A 106 -6.82 28.16 9.84
N SER A 107 -6.07 28.49 10.90
CA SER A 107 -6.29 29.67 11.71
C SER A 107 -4.98 30.46 11.86
N GLY A 108 -5.09 31.79 11.84
CA GLY A 108 -3.95 32.68 12.02
C GLY A 108 -3.11 32.93 10.78
N CYS A 109 -3.59 32.58 9.58
CA CYS A 109 -2.84 32.72 8.32
C CYS A 109 -2.87 34.11 7.68
N GLU A 110 -3.73 35.00 8.17
CA GLU A 110 -3.87 36.37 7.65
C GLU A 110 -2.56 37.17 7.72
N PRO A 111 -2.23 37.95 6.67
CA PRO A 111 -1.03 38.77 6.65
C PRO A 111 -1.08 39.85 7.74
N SER A 112 -0.03 39.93 8.56
CA SER A 112 0.07 40.89 9.66
C SER A 112 1.45 41.54 9.69
N PRO A 113 1.66 42.66 8.97
CA PRO A 113 2.98 43.26 8.81
C PRO A 113 3.63 43.61 10.15
N GLY A 114 4.86 43.15 10.36
CA GLY A 114 5.67 43.45 11.54
C GLY A 114 5.33 42.64 12.80
N ALA A 115 4.46 41.61 12.70
CA ALA A 115 4.07 40.80 13.84
C ALA A 115 4.31 39.29 13.60
N CYS A 116 4.66 38.59 14.68
CA CYS A 116 4.68 37.14 14.72
C CYS A 116 3.36 36.61 15.30
N ARG A 117 2.72 35.67 14.62
CA ARG A 117 1.50 34.99 15.09
C ARG A 117 1.67 33.48 15.07
N ASN A 118 0.90 32.81 15.92
CA ASN A 118 0.78 31.37 15.88
C ASN A 118 -0.21 31.01 14.77
N VAL A 119 0.25 30.24 13.79
CA VAL A 119 -0.56 29.62 12.74
C VAL A 119 -0.86 28.21 13.20
N SER A 120 -2.15 27.87 13.28
CA SER A 120 -2.59 26.50 13.58
C SER A 120 -3.32 25.93 12.38
N VAL A 121 -2.84 24.79 11.91
CA VAL A 121 -3.41 24.02 10.80
C VAL A 121 -3.92 22.71 11.36
N THR A 122 -5.17 22.37 11.06
CA THR A 122 -5.78 21.09 11.40
C THR A 122 -6.29 20.44 10.12
N ALA A 123 -5.78 19.26 9.80
CA ALA A 123 -6.30 18.42 8.74
C ALA A 123 -7.08 17.26 9.35
N SER A 124 -8.23 16.92 8.79
CA SER A 124 -9.12 15.88 9.32
C SER A 124 -9.71 15.03 8.21
N TYR A 125 -9.79 13.73 8.47
CA TYR A 125 -10.54 12.79 7.66
C TYR A 125 -11.20 11.73 8.57
N ASN A 126 -12.53 11.71 8.56
CA ASN A 126 -13.34 10.83 9.40
C ASN A 126 -12.97 10.95 10.89
N THR A 127 -12.36 9.91 11.49
CA THR A 127 -11.93 9.90 12.90
C THR A 127 -10.46 10.24 13.11
N ILE A 128 -9.71 10.54 12.05
CA ILE A 128 -8.28 10.83 12.11
C ILE A 128 -8.09 12.32 11.86
N SER A 129 -7.54 13.02 12.85
CA SER A 129 -7.19 14.43 12.77
C SER A 129 -5.74 14.66 13.15
N PHE A 130 -5.08 15.56 12.45
CA PHE A 130 -3.72 15.98 12.74
C PHE A 130 -3.68 17.50 12.81
N SER A 131 -3.11 18.02 13.90
CA SER A 131 -2.95 19.46 14.10
C SER A 131 -1.48 19.84 14.29
N LEU A 132 -1.09 20.93 13.65
CA LEU A 132 0.23 21.53 13.73
C LEU A 132 0.07 22.99 14.11
N THR A 133 0.93 23.46 15.02
CA THR A 133 1.01 24.88 15.36
C THR A 133 2.43 25.35 15.16
N THR A 134 2.61 26.42 14.40
CA THR A 134 3.90 27.06 14.16
C THR A 134 3.81 28.57 14.36
N LYS A 135 4.94 29.24 14.52
CA LYS A 135 5.02 30.70 14.48
C LYS A 135 5.37 31.15 13.07
N LYS A 136 4.53 32.01 12.50
CA LYS A 136 4.82 32.77 11.29
C LYS A 136 5.08 34.22 11.68
N CYS A 137 6.13 34.82 11.13
CA CYS A 137 6.45 36.23 11.32
C CYS A 137 6.47 36.90 9.95
N ASP A 138 5.58 37.86 9.73
CA ASP A 138 5.67 38.71 8.55
C ASP A 138 6.64 39.85 8.89
N LEU A 139 7.88 39.70 8.42
CA LEU A 139 8.82 40.81 8.36
C LEU A 139 8.26 41.76 7.31
N GLY A 140 7.50 42.76 7.75
CA GLY A 140 6.84 43.71 6.85
C GLY A 140 7.83 44.18 5.79
N ALA A 141 7.39 44.23 4.53
CA ALA A 141 8.25 44.62 3.41
C ALA A 141 8.99 45.91 3.78
N SER A 142 10.33 45.84 3.87
CA SER A 142 11.14 47.05 3.98
C SER A 142 10.90 47.87 2.71
N PRO A 143 10.64 49.18 2.85
CA PRO A 143 10.37 50.08 1.72
C PRO A 143 11.55 50.18 0.75
#